data_AF-A0A8H5JXD1-F1
#
_entry.id   AF-A0A8H5JXD1-F1
#
_cell.length_a   1.000
_cell.length_b   1.000
_cell.length_c   1.000
_cell.angle_alpha   90.00
_cell.angle_beta   90.00
_cell.angle_gamma   90.00
#
_symmetry.space_group_name_H-M   'P 1'
#
loop_
_entity.id
_entity.type
_entity.pdbx_description
1 polymer ?
#
loop_
_entity_poly.entity_id
_entity_poly.type
_entity_poly.pdbx_seq_one_letter_code
_entity_poly.pdbx_strand_id
1 'polypeptide(L)'
;MKPLIALTALFSLTTASQSPLHDNQMPLPKPPIPLKGHLPLMSPDQPSVQPSVALGDILGSNRGLTSFSSFARMQPSTDTRLSDLSTNTTVLAPLNSAVDALPRKPWEQPADYNTFGADAYEGDGGQDRARENMRRFVEAHLVPVSPWEKGEKSKTLGGKEVWWEVKEGRRVIMPDEVEVERVASQVGNGELWILKGVLNYA
;
A
#
# COMPACT_ATOMS: atom_id res chain seq x y z
N MET A 1 -17.46 15.48 55.13
CA MET A 1 -16.98 15.39 56.52
C MET A 1 -16.25 14.05 56.64
N LYS A 2 -14.97 14.07 57.07
CA LYS A 2 -14.03 12.94 57.28
C LYS A 2 -14.62 11.90 58.27
N PRO A 3 -14.14 10.63 58.42
CA PRO A 3 -12.70 10.31 58.40
C PRO A 3 -12.23 8.85 58.11
N LEU A 4 -10.89 8.68 58.09
CA LEU A 4 -10.07 7.61 58.73
C LEU A 4 -10.24 6.15 58.21
N ILE A 5 -9.27 5.21 58.21
CA ILE A 5 -8.05 4.91 58.97
C ILE A 5 -7.18 4.01 58.06
N ALA A 6 -5.86 4.14 58.15
CA ALA A 6 -4.88 3.15 57.70
C ALA A 6 -4.57 2.17 58.84
N LEU A 7 -4.38 0.87 58.59
CA LEU A 7 -3.39 0.07 59.33
C LEU A 7 -3.07 -1.27 58.67
N THR A 8 -1.77 -1.49 58.55
CA THR A 8 -1.02 -2.69 58.15
C THR A 8 -1.10 -3.78 59.22
N ALA A 9 -1.12 -5.07 58.85
CA ALA A 9 -0.64 -6.17 59.70
C ALA A 9 -0.25 -7.40 58.86
N LEU A 10 0.76 -8.11 59.37
CA LEU A 10 1.62 -9.09 58.71
C LEU A 10 1.33 -10.55 59.12
N PHE A 11 1.85 -11.47 58.29
CA PHE A 11 2.32 -12.85 58.53
C PHE A 11 1.34 -13.94 59.02
N SER A 12 1.37 -15.09 58.34
CA SER A 12 1.87 -16.35 58.94
C SER A 12 2.17 -17.42 57.88
N LEU A 13 3.29 -18.12 58.11
CA LEU A 13 3.80 -19.24 57.33
C LEU A 13 2.94 -20.49 57.54
N THR A 14 2.85 -21.34 56.52
CA THR A 14 2.55 -22.76 56.69
C THR A 14 3.65 -23.59 56.02
N THR A 15 4.22 -24.47 56.83
CA THR A 15 5.24 -25.46 56.52
C THR A 15 4.57 -26.71 55.95
N ALA A 16 5.17 -27.32 54.92
CA ALA A 16 4.93 -28.72 54.59
C ALA A 16 6.26 -29.40 54.24
N SER A 17 6.45 -30.52 54.91
CA SER A 17 7.64 -31.34 55.04
C SER A 17 7.86 -32.26 53.83
N GLN A 18 9.11 -32.50 53.41
CA GLN A 18 9.50 -33.82 52.88
C GLN A 18 11.03 -34.07 52.85
N SER A 19 11.34 -35.33 53.08
CA SER A 19 12.57 -35.98 53.56
C SER A 19 13.79 -35.94 52.62
N PRO A 20 15.01 -36.19 53.14
CA PRO A 20 16.25 -36.21 52.35
C PRO A 20 16.40 -37.56 51.63
N LEU A 21 17.18 -37.63 50.54
CA LEU A 21 18.14 -38.72 50.27
C LEU A 21 18.85 -38.54 48.90
N HIS A 22 20.17 -38.74 48.96
CA HIS A 22 21.09 -39.24 47.94
C HIS A 22 21.42 -38.39 46.70
N ASP A 23 22.67 -37.90 46.72
CA ASP A 23 23.50 -37.60 45.56
C ASP A 23 23.51 -38.76 44.56
N ASN A 24 23.09 -38.46 43.33
CA ASN A 24 23.61 -39.14 42.15
C ASN A 24 23.66 -38.12 41.01
N GLN A 25 24.78 -37.40 40.95
CA GLN A 25 25.06 -36.37 39.96
C GLN A 25 25.27 -37.03 38.58
N MET A 26 24.21 -37.02 37.75
CA MET A 26 24.36 -37.22 36.30
C MET A 26 24.55 -35.85 35.62
N PRO A 27 25.48 -35.70 34.66
CA PRO A 27 25.67 -34.42 33.98
C PRO A 27 24.42 -34.06 33.18
N LEU A 28 23.88 -32.85 33.40
CA LEU A 28 22.86 -32.26 32.52
C LEU A 28 23.37 -32.23 31.07
N PRO A 29 22.56 -32.60 30.07
CA PRO A 29 22.88 -32.29 28.68
C PRO A 29 22.88 -30.76 28.50
N LYS A 30 23.96 -30.23 27.91
CA LYS A 30 24.06 -28.80 27.55
C LYS A 30 22.88 -28.41 26.64
N PRO A 31 22.26 -27.23 26.83
CA PRO A 31 21.24 -26.75 25.91
C PRO A 31 21.83 -26.60 24.51
N PRO A 32 21.09 -26.95 23.43
CA PRO A 32 21.56 -26.75 22.07
C PRO A 32 21.78 -25.26 21.80
N ILE A 33 22.94 -24.96 21.23
CA ILE A 33 23.30 -23.64 20.71
C ILE A 33 22.20 -23.21 19.74
N PRO A 34 21.57 -22.02 19.88
CA PRO A 34 20.63 -21.57 18.87
C PRO A 34 21.40 -21.34 17.57
N LEU A 35 21.02 -22.09 16.53
CA LEU A 35 21.44 -21.81 15.16
C LEU A 35 21.16 -20.32 14.92
N LYS A 36 22.22 -19.58 14.63
CA LYS A 36 22.15 -18.20 14.15
C LYS A 36 21.50 -18.25 12.78
N GLY A 37 20.16 -18.28 12.77
CA GLY A 37 19.35 -18.12 11.58
C GLY A 37 19.77 -16.80 10.96
N HIS A 38 20.39 -16.91 9.79
CA HIS A 38 20.70 -15.77 8.97
C HIS A 38 19.35 -15.19 8.58
N LEU A 39 18.95 -14.10 9.23
CA LEU A 39 17.91 -13.23 8.69
C LEU A 39 18.38 -12.89 7.27
N PRO A 40 17.58 -13.13 6.22
CA PRO A 40 17.94 -12.60 4.92
C PRO A 40 18.04 -11.09 5.09
N LEU A 41 19.24 -10.57 4.86
CA LEU A 41 19.49 -9.13 4.75
C LEU A 41 18.67 -8.67 3.54
N MET A 42 17.43 -8.24 3.78
CA MET A 42 16.61 -7.62 2.75
C MET A 42 17.35 -6.35 2.30
N SER A 43 17.97 -6.41 1.13
CA SER A 43 18.37 -5.20 0.43
C SER A 43 17.11 -4.36 0.21
N PRO A 44 17.09 -3.07 0.60
CA PRO A 44 15.89 -2.24 0.55
C PRO A 44 15.34 -1.98 -0.87
N ASP A 45 16.07 -2.40 -1.91
CA ASP A 45 15.75 -2.11 -3.32
C ASP A 45 15.26 -3.31 -4.14
N GLN A 46 15.15 -4.51 -3.56
CA GLN A 46 14.56 -5.64 -4.29
C GLN A 46 13.04 -5.73 -4.04
N PRO A 47 12.20 -5.78 -5.09
CA PRO A 47 10.77 -5.99 -4.95
C PRO A 47 10.49 -7.30 -4.20
N SER A 48 9.63 -7.25 -3.19
CA SER A 48 9.11 -8.48 -2.56
C SER A 48 8.21 -9.20 -3.57
N VAL A 49 8.45 -10.50 -3.78
CA VAL A 49 7.61 -11.35 -4.63
C VAL A 49 6.60 -12.08 -3.74
N GLN A 50 5.31 -11.79 -3.89
CA GLN A 50 4.22 -12.40 -3.12
C GLN A 50 3.08 -12.90 -4.03
N PRO A 51 3.20 -14.11 -4.60
CA PRO A 51 2.30 -14.58 -5.67
C PRO A 51 0.86 -14.89 -5.22
N SER A 52 0.61 -15.01 -3.92
CA SER A 52 -0.73 -15.29 -3.38
C SER A 52 -1.47 -14.06 -2.86
N VAL A 53 -0.88 -12.87 -2.97
CA VAL A 53 -1.47 -11.62 -2.47
C VAL A 53 -1.93 -10.78 -3.65
N ALA A 54 -3.15 -10.23 -3.56
CA ALA A 54 -3.72 -9.37 -4.58
C ALA A 54 -3.18 -7.93 -4.47
N LEU A 55 -3.13 -7.21 -5.60
CA LEU A 55 -2.74 -5.80 -5.65
C LEU A 55 -3.58 -4.93 -4.69
N GLY A 56 -4.88 -5.20 -4.56
CA GLY A 56 -5.79 -4.44 -3.69
C GLY A 56 -5.41 -4.47 -2.20
N ASP A 57 -4.86 -5.59 -1.72
CA ASP A 57 -4.43 -5.76 -0.33
C ASP A 57 -3.13 -4.97 -0.06
N ILE A 58 -2.16 -5.11 -0.96
CA ILE A 58 -0.85 -4.46 -0.82
C ILE A 58 -0.99 -2.94 -0.96
N LEU A 59 -1.80 -2.48 -1.91
CA LEU A 59 -2.09 -1.06 -2.10
C LEU A 59 -2.66 -0.41 -0.83
N GLY A 60 -3.56 -1.12 -0.12
CA GLY A 60 -4.16 -0.63 1.13
C GLY A 60 -3.20 -0.62 2.33
N SER A 61 -2.18 -1.48 2.34
CA SER A 61 -1.21 -1.57 3.44
C SER A 61 -0.14 -0.47 3.43
N ASN A 62 0.06 0.19 2.29
CA ASN A 62 1.09 1.21 2.13
C ASN A 62 0.61 2.59 2.58
N ARG A 63 1.17 3.10 3.68
CA ARG A 63 0.80 4.41 4.25
C ARG A 63 1.05 5.60 3.31
N GLY A 64 1.98 5.46 2.37
CA GLY A 64 2.28 6.50 1.39
C GLY A 64 1.27 6.59 0.25
N LEU A 65 0.34 5.63 0.13
CA LEU A 65 -0.59 5.48 -0.98
C LEU A 65 -2.06 5.53 -0.56
N THR A 66 -2.36 5.94 0.67
CA THR A 66 -3.71 5.88 1.26
C THR A 66 -4.75 6.66 0.47
N SER A 67 -4.37 7.80 -0.14
CA SER A 67 -5.28 8.59 -0.97
C SER A 67 -5.68 7.80 -2.22
N PHE A 68 -4.68 7.33 -2.98
CA PHE A 68 -4.92 6.57 -4.21
C PHE A 68 -5.63 5.23 -3.94
N SER A 69 -5.26 4.52 -2.87
CA SER A 69 -5.90 3.25 -2.51
C SER A 69 -7.38 3.40 -2.18
N SER A 70 -7.74 4.50 -1.50
CA SER A 70 -9.14 4.83 -1.22
C SER A 70 -9.91 5.10 -2.50
N PHE A 71 -9.35 5.88 -3.42
CA PHE A 71 -9.98 6.18 -4.71
C PHE A 71 -10.19 4.94 -5.57
N ALA A 72 -9.19 4.06 -5.63
CA ALA A 72 -9.25 2.83 -6.40
C ALA A 72 -10.37 1.90 -5.90
N ARG A 73 -10.54 1.78 -4.58
CA ARG A 73 -11.57 0.93 -3.95
C ARG A 73 -12.98 1.49 -4.10
N MET A 74 -13.13 2.81 -4.22
CA MET A 74 -14.44 3.44 -4.43
C MET A 74 -15.00 3.17 -5.84
N GLN A 75 -14.17 2.70 -6.78
CA GLN A 75 -14.59 2.38 -8.13
C GLN A 75 -14.76 0.85 -8.31
N PRO A 76 -16.00 0.34 -8.50
CA PRO A 76 -16.26 -1.10 -8.51
C PRO A 76 -15.45 -1.89 -9.56
N SER A 77 -15.29 -1.34 -10.76
CA SER A 77 -14.51 -1.98 -11.84
C SER A 77 -13.03 -2.11 -11.49
N THR A 78 -12.47 -1.08 -10.85
CA THR A 78 -11.08 -1.08 -10.41
C THR A 78 -10.87 -2.02 -9.23
N ASP A 79 -11.72 -1.94 -8.22
CA ASP A 79 -11.63 -2.79 -7.03
C ASP A 79 -11.67 -4.28 -7.39
N THR A 80 -12.59 -4.65 -8.28
CA THR A 80 -12.70 -6.01 -8.83
C THR A 80 -11.41 -6.42 -9.53
N ARG A 81 -10.87 -5.57 -10.41
CA ARG A 81 -9.64 -5.87 -11.17
C ARG A 81 -8.42 -6.04 -10.27
N LEU A 82 -8.27 -5.19 -9.25
CA LEU A 82 -7.14 -5.25 -8.33
C LEU A 82 -7.20 -6.44 -7.38
N SER A 83 -8.38 -7.00 -7.17
CA SER A 83 -8.62 -8.20 -6.34
C SER A 83 -8.59 -9.51 -7.15
N ASP A 84 -8.74 -9.44 -8.47
CA ASP A 84 -8.73 -10.61 -9.35
C ASP A 84 -7.29 -11.07 -9.64
N LEU A 85 -6.96 -12.27 -9.15
CA LEU A 85 -5.65 -12.89 -9.34
C LEU A 85 -5.37 -13.33 -10.79
N SER A 86 -6.39 -13.41 -11.64
CA SER A 86 -6.25 -13.82 -13.04
C SER A 86 -5.98 -12.64 -13.99
N THR A 87 -6.10 -11.40 -13.50
CA THR A 87 -5.99 -10.20 -14.33
C THR A 87 -4.71 -9.42 -14.05
N ASN A 88 -3.72 -9.56 -14.93
CA ASN A 88 -2.43 -8.85 -14.80
C ASN A 88 -2.57 -7.33 -14.92
N THR A 89 -1.95 -6.62 -13.98
CA THR A 89 -2.01 -5.16 -13.87
C THR A 89 -0.71 -4.60 -13.33
N THR A 90 -0.16 -3.57 -13.98
CA THR A 90 0.85 -2.70 -13.36
C THR A 90 0.17 -1.44 -12.84
N VAL A 91 0.19 -1.27 -11.52
CA VAL A 91 -0.39 -0.13 -10.81
C VAL A 91 0.67 0.95 -10.65
N LEU A 92 0.42 2.11 -11.26
CA LEU A 92 1.27 3.28 -11.17
C LEU A 92 0.74 4.21 -10.07
N ALA A 93 0.98 3.86 -8.81
CA ALA A 93 0.37 4.53 -7.66
C ALA A 93 1.11 5.83 -7.28
N PRO A 94 0.49 7.02 -7.40
CA PRO A 94 1.08 8.25 -6.90
C PRO A 94 1.15 8.27 -5.37
N LEU A 95 2.23 8.83 -4.84
CA LEU A 95 2.33 9.16 -3.42
C LEU A 95 1.22 10.12 -2.99
N ASN A 96 0.81 10.04 -1.72
CA ASN A 96 -0.10 11.01 -1.11
C ASN A 96 0.38 12.45 -1.33
N SER A 97 1.69 12.71 -1.17
CA SER A 97 2.28 14.02 -1.43
C SER A 97 2.14 14.49 -2.88
N ALA A 98 2.15 13.55 -3.84
CA ALA A 98 1.95 13.88 -5.25
C ALA A 98 0.47 14.22 -5.53
N VAL A 99 -0.47 13.50 -4.89
CA VAL A 99 -1.91 13.80 -4.97
C VAL A 99 -2.21 15.16 -4.32
N ASP A 100 -1.63 15.44 -3.16
CA ASP A 100 -1.85 16.68 -2.41
C ASP A 100 -1.26 17.91 -3.13
N ALA A 101 -0.21 17.72 -3.92
CA ALA A 101 0.42 18.76 -4.72
C ALA A 101 -0.34 19.10 -6.02
N LEU A 102 -1.42 18.40 -6.33
CA LEU A 102 -2.22 18.70 -7.52
C LEU A 102 -2.83 20.11 -7.44
N PRO A 103 -2.87 20.85 -8.57
CA PRO A 103 -3.44 22.20 -8.60
C PRO A 103 -4.97 22.20 -8.42
N ARG A 104 -5.61 21.03 -8.57
CA ARG A 104 -7.05 20.81 -8.41
C ARG A 104 -7.31 19.44 -7.82
N LYS A 105 -8.50 19.22 -7.27
CA LYS A 105 -8.85 17.90 -6.75
C LYS A 105 -9.04 16.89 -7.90
N PRO A 106 -8.71 15.60 -7.69
CA PRO A 106 -8.90 14.57 -8.72
C PRO A 106 -10.34 14.43 -9.23
N TRP A 107 -11.33 14.74 -8.39
CA TRP A 107 -12.76 14.68 -8.73
C TRP A 107 -13.27 15.94 -9.44
N GLU A 108 -12.46 16.99 -9.57
CA GLU A 108 -12.86 18.26 -10.18
C GLU A 108 -12.25 18.40 -11.57
N GLN A 109 -13.04 18.61 -12.62
CA GLN A 109 -12.60 19.04 -13.94
C GLN A 109 -12.93 20.52 -14.21
N PRO A 110 -12.01 21.30 -14.79
CA PRO A 110 -12.26 22.70 -15.16
C PRO A 110 -13.44 22.89 -16.14
N ALA A 111 -13.64 21.94 -17.04
CA ALA A 111 -14.74 21.98 -18.01
C ALA A 111 -16.13 21.91 -17.35
N ASP A 112 -16.24 21.25 -16.19
CA ASP A 112 -17.49 21.15 -15.45
C ASP A 112 -17.88 22.52 -14.86
N TYR A 113 -16.93 23.29 -14.34
CA TYR A 113 -17.20 24.66 -13.88
C TYR A 113 -17.62 25.60 -15.02
N ASN A 114 -17.05 25.42 -16.21
CA ASN A 114 -17.45 26.20 -17.39
C ASN A 114 -18.90 25.89 -17.81
N THR A 115 -19.38 24.66 -17.55
CA THR A 115 -20.69 24.18 -18.00
C THR A 115 -21.78 24.38 -16.94
N PHE A 116 -21.46 24.10 -15.68
CA PHE A 116 -22.43 24.05 -14.57
C PHE A 116 -22.23 25.16 -13.53
N GLY A 117 -21.21 26.01 -13.69
CA GLY A 117 -20.91 27.09 -12.77
C GLY A 117 -20.24 26.63 -11.47
N ALA A 118 -20.26 27.47 -10.44
CA ALA A 118 -19.60 27.20 -9.16
C ALA A 118 -20.14 25.94 -8.46
N ASP A 119 -21.42 25.62 -8.67
CA ASP A 119 -22.12 24.51 -8.03
C ASP A 119 -21.99 23.20 -8.85
N ALA A 120 -20.96 23.07 -9.69
CA ALA A 120 -20.77 21.94 -10.59
C ALA A 120 -20.76 20.57 -9.90
N TYR A 121 -20.45 20.52 -8.60
CA TYR A 121 -20.39 19.28 -7.82
C TYR A 121 -21.43 19.19 -6.70
N GLU A 122 -22.41 20.10 -6.70
CA GLU A 122 -23.52 20.06 -5.76
C GLU A 122 -24.65 19.12 -6.23
N GLY A 123 -25.32 18.48 -5.26
CA GLY A 123 -26.42 17.55 -5.50
C GLY A 123 -26.02 16.26 -6.22
N ASP A 124 -27.02 15.41 -6.53
CA ASP A 124 -26.80 14.06 -7.08
C ASP A 124 -26.03 14.08 -8.41
N GLY A 125 -26.38 15.01 -9.31
CA GLY A 125 -25.68 15.17 -10.59
C GLY A 125 -24.21 15.61 -10.43
N GLY A 126 -23.92 16.40 -9.40
CA GLY A 126 -22.55 16.78 -9.05
C GLY A 126 -21.74 15.61 -8.50
N GLN A 127 -22.36 14.79 -7.64
CA GLN A 127 -21.74 13.57 -7.11
C GLN A 127 -21.40 12.56 -8.21
N ASP A 128 -22.29 12.39 -9.19
CA ASP A 128 -22.03 11.48 -10.32
C ASP A 128 -20.88 11.97 -11.21
N ARG A 129 -20.78 13.28 -11.46
CA ARG A 129 -19.62 13.88 -12.16
C ARG A 129 -18.32 13.67 -11.39
N ALA A 130 -18.33 13.95 -10.09
CA ALA A 130 -17.17 13.72 -9.23
C ALA A 130 -16.72 12.25 -9.25
N ARG A 131 -17.67 11.30 -9.22
CA ARG A 131 -17.38 9.86 -9.30
C ARG A 131 -16.76 9.48 -10.63
N GLU A 132 -17.30 9.98 -11.75
CA GLU A 132 -16.75 9.72 -13.09
C GLU A 132 -15.34 10.33 -13.25
N ASN A 133 -15.11 11.53 -12.73
CA ASN A 133 -13.80 12.18 -12.73
C ASN A 133 -12.78 11.36 -11.92
N MET A 134 -13.19 10.84 -10.77
CA MET A 134 -12.37 9.96 -9.95
C MET A 134 -12.05 8.64 -10.67
N ARG A 135 -13.03 8.04 -11.36
CA ARG A 135 -12.81 6.83 -12.17
C ARG A 135 -11.72 7.08 -13.22
N ARG A 136 -11.80 8.18 -13.98
CA ARG A 136 -10.79 8.56 -14.98
C ARG A 136 -9.40 8.75 -14.37
N PHE A 137 -9.33 9.42 -13.22
CA PHE A 137 -8.09 9.60 -12.47
C PHE A 137 -7.46 8.25 -12.13
N VAL A 138 -8.22 7.31 -11.55
CA VAL A 138 -7.73 6.00 -11.17
C VAL A 138 -7.30 5.18 -12.39
N GLU A 139 -8.13 5.13 -13.43
CA GLU A 139 -7.87 4.34 -14.63
C GLU A 139 -6.66 4.83 -15.43
N ALA A 140 -6.35 6.13 -15.37
CA ALA A 140 -5.13 6.70 -15.95
C ALA A 140 -3.85 6.14 -15.30
N HIS A 141 -3.93 5.55 -14.11
CA HIS A 141 -2.82 4.99 -13.36
C HIS A 141 -2.76 3.45 -13.40
N LEU A 142 -3.58 2.80 -14.22
CA LEU A 142 -3.63 1.34 -14.35
C LEU A 142 -3.21 0.92 -15.74
N VAL A 143 -2.11 0.18 -15.84
CA VAL A 143 -1.63 -0.42 -17.09
C VAL A 143 -2.05 -1.90 -17.11
N PRO A 144 -2.77 -2.37 -18.15
CA PRO A 144 -3.32 -3.72 -18.21
C PRO A 144 -2.30 -4.79 -18.61
N VAL A 145 -1.01 -4.52 -18.40
CA VAL A 145 0.11 -5.41 -18.74
C VAL A 145 0.98 -5.55 -17.50
N SER A 146 1.39 -6.78 -17.19
CA SER A 146 2.40 -7.08 -16.19
C SER A 146 2.99 -8.48 -16.45
N PRO A 147 4.31 -8.68 -16.32
CA PRO A 147 5.34 -7.65 -16.11
C PRO A 147 5.42 -6.66 -17.27
N TRP A 148 5.76 -5.40 -16.99
CA TRP A 148 5.76 -4.34 -18.00
C TRP A 148 7.18 -3.98 -18.47
N GLU A 149 7.51 -4.28 -19.73
CA GLU A 149 8.88 -4.17 -20.24
C GLU A 149 9.30 -2.73 -20.59
N LYS A 150 10.62 -2.47 -20.56
CA LYS A 150 11.18 -1.14 -20.86
C LYS A 150 10.86 -0.73 -22.28
N GLY A 151 10.30 0.47 -22.45
CA GLY A 151 9.91 1.00 -23.76
C GLY A 151 8.67 0.34 -24.36
N GLU A 152 8.07 -0.65 -23.69
CA GLU A 152 6.81 -1.23 -24.11
C GLU A 152 5.68 -0.21 -23.95
N LYS A 153 5.09 0.18 -25.08
CA LYS A 153 3.95 1.07 -25.10
C LYS A 153 2.68 0.30 -24.78
N SER A 154 1.93 0.79 -23.80
CA SER A 154 0.65 0.22 -23.42
C SER A 154 -0.36 1.33 -23.15
N LYS A 155 -1.64 1.06 -23.41
CA LYS A 155 -2.71 1.99 -23.06
C LYS A 155 -3.14 1.72 -21.63
N THR A 156 -3.21 2.77 -20.83
CA THR A 156 -3.85 2.71 -19.52
C THR A 156 -5.33 2.36 -19.68
N LEU A 157 -5.99 1.96 -18.60
CA LEU A 157 -7.45 1.74 -18.64
C LEU A 157 -8.20 3.03 -19.01
N GLY A 158 -7.61 4.21 -18.72
CA GLY A 158 -8.11 5.51 -19.16
C GLY A 158 -7.87 5.80 -20.66
N GLY A 159 -7.26 4.88 -21.41
CA GLY A 159 -7.06 4.95 -22.85
C GLY A 159 -5.79 5.67 -23.30
N LYS A 160 -5.03 6.26 -22.38
CA LYS A 160 -3.79 7.00 -22.68
C LYS A 160 -2.62 6.05 -22.90
N GLU A 161 -1.87 6.25 -23.98
CA GLU A 161 -0.62 5.50 -24.22
C GLU A 161 0.48 5.99 -23.28
N VAL A 162 1.11 5.05 -22.58
CA VAL A 162 2.25 5.26 -21.68
C VAL A 162 3.33 4.22 -21.94
N TRP A 163 4.57 4.57 -21.62
CA TRP A 163 5.73 3.67 -21.60
C TRP A 163 6.70 4.15 -20.53
N TRP A 164 7.66 3.32 -20.14
CA TRP A 164 8.69 3.75 -19.21
C TRP A 164 10.08 3.63 -19.81
N GLU A 165 10.94 4.56 -19.41
CA GLU A 165 12.34 4.64 -19.82
C GLU A 165 13.23 4.83 -18.59
N VAL A 166 14.55 4.77 -18.81
CA VAL A 166 15.54 5.17 -17.82
C VAL A 166 16.15 6.48 -18.29
N LYS A 167 15.90 7.57 -17.55
CA LYS A 167 16.50 8.89 -17.77
C LYS A 167 17.33 9.24 -16.55
N GLU A 168 18.59 9.63 -16.76
CA GLU A 168 19.50 10.03 -15.68
C GLU A 168 19.62 8.97 -14.54
N GLY A 169 19.56 7.69 -14.90
CA GLY A 169 19.61 6.58 -13.94
C GLY A 169 18.31 6.33 -13.18
N ARG A 170 17.24 7.10 -13.43
CA ARG A 170 15.93 6.94 -12.79
C ARG A 170 14.91 6.41 -13.79
N ARG A 171 13.97 5.62 -13.27
CA ARG A 171 12.84 5.15 -14.08
C ARG A 171 11.80 6.26 -14.18
N VAL A 172 11.35 6.56 -15.40
CA VAL A 172 10.43 7.65 -15.70
C VAL A 172 9.29 7.14 -16.58
N ILE A 173 8.05 7.49 -16.25
CA ILE A 173 6.86 7.21 -17.04
C ILE A 173 6.66 8.33 -18.04
N MET A 174 6.57 7.95 -19.32
CA MET A 174 6.34 8.83 -20.46
C MET A 174 4.87 8.73 -20.89
N PRO A 175 4.31 9.78 -21.53
CA PRO A 175 4.97 11.03 -21.94
C PRO A 175 5.09 12.09 -20.84
N ASP A 176 4.47 11.88 -19.67
CA ASP A 176 4.33 12.93 -18.63
C ASP A 176 5.60 13.19 -17.81
N GLU A 177 6.68 12.45 -18.08
CA GLU A 177 7.97 12.51 -17.39
C GLU A 177 7.87 12.33 -15.86
N VAL A 178 6.98 11.44 -15.41
CA VAL A 178 6.77 11.18 -13.98
C VAL A 178 7.79 10.17 -13.46
N GLU A 179 8.59 10.57 -12.47
CA GLU A 179 9.57 9.70 -11.83
C GLU A 179 8.90 8.59 -11.00
N VAL A 180 9.38 7.35 -11.21
CA VAL A 180 9.07 6.20 -10.36
C VAL A 180 10.03 6.24 -9.16
N GLU A 181 9.48 6.37 -7.96
CA GLU A 181 10.27 6.31 -6.72
C GLU A 181 10.87 4.92 -6.53
N ARG A 182 10.05 3.87 -6.67
CA ARG A 182 10.45 2.47 -6.59
C ARG A 182 9.39 1.53 -7.14
N VAL A 183 9.79 0.32 -7.50
CA VAL A 183 8.88 -0.82 -7.68
C VAL A 183 8.72 -1.49 -6.32
N ALA A 184 7.56 -1.33 -5.71
CA ALA A 184 7.33 -1.73 -4.33
C ALA A 184 7.14 -3.24 -4.17
N SER A 185 6.44 -3.87 -5.10
CA SER A 185 6.15 -5.31 -5.03
C SER A 185 5.81 -5.88 -6.40
N GLN A 186 6.13 -7.16 -6.59
CA GLN A 186 5.61 -8.00 -7.66
C GLN A 186 4.72 -9.07 -7.02
N VAL A 187 3.46 -9.13 -7.41
CA VAL A 187 2.40 -9.82 -6.68
C VAL A 187 1.64 -10.73 -7.64
N GLY A 188 0.71 -11.52 -7.11
CA GLY A 188 0.01 -12.56 -7.88
C GLY A 188 -0.60 -12.07 -9.20
N ASN A 189 -1.17 -10.86 -9.19
CA ASN A 189 -1.80 -10.21 -10.35
C ASN A 189 -1.06 -8.99 -10.91
N GLY A 190 0.24 -8.86 -10.66
CA GLY A 190 1.09 -7.91 -11.40
C GLY A 190 2.06 -7.12 -10.54
N GLU A 191 2.19 -5.81 -10.76
CA GLU A 191 3.23 -4.98 -10.14
C GLU A 191 2.66 -3.71 -9.51
N LEU A 192 3.25 -3.30 -8.38
CA LEU A 192 2.97 -2.01 -7.75
C LEU A 192 4.19 -1.08 -7.87
N TRP A 193 4.03 0.00 -8.62
CA TRP A 193 5.06 1.01 -8.85
C TRP A 193 4.63 2.30 -8.18
N ILE A 194 5.51 2.87 -7.37
CA ILE A 194 5.22 4.09 -6.62
C ILE A 194 5.76 5.29 -7.38
N LEU A 195 4.92 6.28 -7.64
CA LEU A 195 5.25 7.48 -8.40
C LEU A 195 5.42 8.71 -7.51
N LYS A 196 6.41 9.55 -7.83
CA LYS A 196 6.60 10.87 -7.19
C LYS A 196 5.68 11.96 -7.74
N GLY A 197 4.96 11.66 -8.81
CA GLY A 197 4.01 12.56 -9.47
C GLY A 197 2.73 11.83 -9.86
N VAL A 198 1.81 12.55 -10.48
CA VAL A 198 0.53 12.06 -10.97
C VAL A 198 0.56 12.07 -12.49
N LEU A 199 0.11 10.98 -13.13
CA LEU A 199 -0.05 10.94 -14.58
C LEU A 199 -1.18 11.85 -15.02
N ASN A 200 -1.03 12.55 -16.14
CA ASN A 200 -2.07 13.43 -16.64
C ASN A 200 -3.32 12.62 -17.05
N TYR A 201 -4.47 13.02 -16.50
CA TYR A 201 -5.77 12.34 -16.50
C TYR A 201 -6.89 13.26 -17.02
N ALA A 202 -6.65 13.93 -18.14
CA ALA A 202 -7.55 14.89 -18.76
C ALA A 202 -7.74 14.60 -20.24
#